data_AF-A0A0M2F226-F1
#
_entry.id   AF-A0A0M2F226-F1
#
_cell.length_a   1.000
_cell.length_b   1.000
_cell.length_c   1.000
_cell.angle_alpha   90.00
_cell.angle_beta   90.00
_cell.angle_gamma   90.00
#
_symmetry.space_group_name_H-M   'P 1'
#
loop_
_entity.id
_entity.type
_entity.pdbx_description
1 polymer ?
#
loop_
_entity_poly.entity_id
_entity_poly.type
_entity_poly.pdbx_seq_one_letter_code
_entity_poly.pdbx_strand_id
1 'polypeptide(L)'
;MAISDNDYNRARAILIAAGSNSARASHEKHTQGTGSPDGHGQSLLRGSRDEFRTADRGKPNLQSEMTQVHYNAIHAAAQQMGIPNW
;
A
#
# COMPACT_ATOMS: atom_id res chain seq x y z
N MET A 1 1.30 -16.60 -2.13
CA MET A 1 -0.17 -16.52 -2.20
C MET A 1 -0.55 -15.79 -3.48
N ALA A 2 -1.83 -15.73 -3.81
CA ALA A 2 -2.30 -14.88 -4.90
C ALA A 2 -3.23 -13.84 -4.27
N ILE A 3 -2.95 -12.56 -4.51
CA ILE A 3 -3.77 -11.45 -3.99
C ILE A 3 -4.97 -11.34 -4.92
N SER A 4 -6.20 -11.32 -4.39
CA SER A 4 -7.37 -11.12 -5.26
C SER A 4 -7.34 -9.71 -5.87
N ASP A 5 -7.91 -9.54 -7.07
CA ASP A 5 -8.00 -8.21 -7.70
C ASP A 5 -8.72 -7.22 -6.80
N ASN A 6 -9.78 -7.68 -6.12
CA ASN A 6 -10.54 -6.87 -5.19
C ASN A 6 -9.68 -6.41 -4.00
N ASP A 7 -8.89 -7.31 -3.42
CA ASP A 7 -8.01 -6.98 -2.29
C ASP A 7 -6.92 -6.00 -2.71
N TYR A 8 -6.32 -6.20 -3.89
CA TYR A 8 -5.36 -5.25 -4.45
C TYR A 8 -5.99 -3.87 -4.65
N ASN A 9 -7.16 -3.80 -5.28
CA ASN A 9 -7.83 -2.53 -5.58
C ASN A 9 -8.28 -1.82 -4.30
N ARG A 10 -8.74 -2.55 -3.28
CA ARG A 10 -9.07 -1.99 -1.96
C ARG A 10 -7.82 -1.47 -1.25
N ALA A 11 -6.73 -2.21 -1.27
CA ALA A 11 -5.45 -1.76 -0.70
C ALA A 11 -4.93 -0.50 -1.40
N ARG A 12 -5.02 -0.46 -2.74
CA ARG A 12 -4.70 0.73 -3.54
C ARG A 12 -5.55 1.93 -3.13
N ALA A 13 -6.86 1.75 -2.95
CA ALA A 13 -7.75 2.82 -2.51
C ALA A 13 -7.40 3.36 -1.11
N ILE A 14 -7.02 2.50 -0.16
CA ILE A 14 -6.55 2.92 1.18
C ILE A 14 -5.33 3.83 1.06
N LEU A 15 -4.34 3.43 0.24
CA LEU A 15 -3.11 4.19 0.05
C LEU A 15 -3.36 5.53 -0.67
N ILE A 16 -4.27 5.56 -1.64
CA ILE A 16 -4.70 6.80 -2.31
C ILE A 16 -5.36 7.75 -1.32
N ALA A 17 -6.25 7.25 -0.46
CA ALA A 17 -6.93 8.06 0.56
C ALA A 17 -5.94 8.64 1.58
N ALA A 18 -4.85 7.93 1.86
CA ALA A 18 -3.74 8.40 2.68
C ALA A 18 -2.78 9.35 1.93
N GLY A 19 -3.02 9.63 0.64
CA GLY A 19 -2.26 10.62 -0.13
C GLY A 19 -1.18 10.06 -1.05
N SER A 20 -1.06 8.74 -1.22
CA SER A 20 -0.05 8.16 -2.11
C SER A 20 -0.34 8.46 -3.58
N ASN A 21 0.59 9.17 -4.23
CA ASN A 21 0.57 9.41 -5.67
C ASN A 21 1.05 8.18 -6.45
N SER A 22 1.98 7.41 -5.88
CA SER A 22 2.43 6.15 -6.49
C SER A 22 1.30 5.11 -6.57
N ALA A 23 0.48 4.99 -5.52
CA ALA A 23 -0.73 4.18 -5.56
C ALA A 23 -1.74 4.71 -6.60
N ARG A 24 -1.90 6.03 -6.72
CA ARG A 24 -2.80 6.64 -7.71
C ARG A 24 -2.34 6.40 -9.15
N ALA A 25 -1.04 6.41 -9.39
CA ALA A 25 -0.44 6.12 -10.68
C ALA A 25 -0.48 4.61 -11.03
N SER A 26 -0.57 3.73 -10.03
CA SER A 26 -0.71 2.29 -10.28
C SER A 26 -2.05 1.98 -10.96
N HIS A 27 -2.08 0.95 -11.80
CA HIS A 27 -3.31 0.50 -12.47
C HIS A 27 -4.14 -0.38 -11.55
N GLU A 28 -5.46 -0.24 -11.66
CA GLU A 28 -6.40 -1.21 -11.08
C GLU A 28 -6.17 -2.59 -11.70
N LYS A 29 -6.35 -3.62 -10.89
CA LYS A 29 -6.25 -5.01 -11.34
C LYS A 29 -7.61 -5.51 -11.76
N HIS A 30 -7.64 -6.13 -12.93
CA HIS A 30 -8.82 -6.75 -13.51
C HIS A 30 -8.38 -8.00 -14.28
N THR A 31 -7.87 -8.98 -13.54
CA THR A 31 -7.37 -10.27 -14.05
C THR A 31 -8.49 -11.32 -14.16
N GLN A 32 -9.75 -10.89 -14.17
CA GLN A 32 -10.94 -11.76 -14.23
C GLN A 32 -10.95 -12.85 -13.13
N GLY A 33 -10.37 -12.56 -11.97
CA GLY A 33 -10.35 -13.48 -10.83
C GLY A 33 -9.19 -14.48 -10.82
N THR A 34 -8.22 -14.38 -11.74
CA THR A 34 -6.98 -15.17 -11.64
C THR A 34 -6.04 -14.69 -10.52
N GLY A 35 -6.30 -13.48 -10.00
CA GLY A 35 -5.52 -12.88 -8.93
C GLY A 35 -4.19 -12.32 -9.44
N SER A 36 -3.56 -11.50 -8.63
CA SER A 36 -2.26 -10.92 -8.91
C SER A 36 -1.17 -11.65 -8.12
N PRO A 37 0.02 -11.87 -8.72
CA PRO A 37 1.19 -12.28 -7.97
C PRO A 37 1.43 -11.35 -6.77
N ASP A 38 1.84 -11.92 -5.63
CA ASP A 38 2.18 -11.19 -4.41
C ASP A 38 3.14 -10.02 -4.67
N GLY A 39 4.04 -10.17 -5.66
CA GLY A 39 4.99 -9.14 -6.08
C GLY A 39 4.36 -7.81 -6.50
N HIS A 40 3.14 -7.81 -7.04
CA HIS A 40 2.45 -6.55 -7.34
C HIS A 40 1.98 -5.83 -6.08
N GLY A 41 1.43 -6.56 -5.10
CA GLY A 41 1.02 -5.97 -3.82
C GLY A 41 2.22 -5.44 -3.04
N GLN A 42 3.32 -6.20 -3.01
CA GLN A 42 4.58 -5.74 -2.41
C GLN A 42 5.14 -4.49 -3.10
N SER A 43 5.08 -4.42 -4.44
CA SER A 43 5.54 -3.25 -5.18
C SER A 43 4.70 -2.00 -4.87
N LEU A 44 3.37 -2.16 -4.80
CA LEU A 44 2.44 -1.09 -4.41
C LEU A 44 2.76 -0.55 -3.00
N LEU A 45 2.97 -1.45 -2.04
CA LEU A 45 3.29 -1.08 -0.66
C LEU A 45 4.68 -0.42 -0.57
N ARG A 46 5.70 -0.93 -1.30
CA ARG A 46 7.05 -0.35 -1.31
C ARG A 46 7.05 1.07 -1.85
N GLY A 47 6.40 1.28 -3.00
CA GLY A 47 6.28 2.62 -3.61
C GLY A 47 5.60 3.61 -2.67
N SER A 48 4.50 3.21 -2.04
CA SER A 48 3.77 4.07 -1.10
C SER A 48 4.58 4.35 0.17
N ARG A 49 5.30 3.36 0.69
CA ARG A 49 6.17 3.52 1.87
C ARG A 49 7.26 4.55 1.62
N ASP A 50 7.99 4.41 0.51
CA ASP A 50 9.11 5.28 0.23
C ASP A 50 8.63 6.72 -0.03
N GLU A 51 7.44 6.88 -0.63
CA GLU A 51 6.75 8.16 -0.77
C GLU A 51 6.36 8.77 0.59
N PHE A 52 5.72 8.00 1.46
CA PHE A 52 5.29 8.48 2.79
C PHE A 52 6.46 8.84 3.68
N ARG A 53 7.54 8.05 3.68
CA ARG A 53 8.78 8.38 4.41
C ARG A 53 9.38 9.68 3.92
N THR A 54 9.37 9.91 2.61
CA THR A 54 9.83 11.17 2.03
C THR A 54 8.95 12.33 2.46
N ALA A 55 7.63 12.16 2.43
CA ALA A 55 6.65 13.19 2.79
C ALA A 55 6.63 13.54 4.29
N ASP A 56 6.97 12.58 5.15
CA ASP A 56 6.96 12.75 6.60
C ASP A 56 8.32 13.12 7.19
N ARG A 57 9.35 13.20 6.35
CA ARG A 57 10.71 13.53 6.77
C ARG A 57 10.72 14.84 7.58
N GLY A 58 11.26 14.76 8.80
CA GLY A 58 11.38 15.91 9.70
C GLY A 58 10.15 16.19 10.58
N LYS A 59 9.06 15.41 10.45
CA LYS A 59 7.95 15.46 11.41
C LYS A 59 8.33 14.72 12.72
N PRO A 60 7.78 15.12 13.88
CA PRO A 60 7.99 14.41 15.14
C PRO A 60 7.18 13.10 15.19
N ASN A 61 7.53 12.22 16.14
CA ASN A 61 6.78 10.99 16.47
C ASN A 61 6.57 10.03 15.29
N LEU A 62 7.65 9.78 14.52
CA LEU A 62 7.62 8.86 13.39
C LEU A 62 7.74 7.41 13.85
N GLN A 63 6.92 6.54 13.28
CA GLN A 63 7.02 5.09 13.35
C GLN A 63 7.52 4.56 12.01
N SER A 64 8.67 3.87 12.00
CA SER A 64 9.31 3.38 10.78
C SER A 64 9.50 4.47 9.71
N GLU A 65 9.89 5.67 10.17
CA GLU A 65 10.10 6.90 9.37
C GLU A 65 8.81 7.50 8.76
N MET A 66 7.63 7.10 9.24
CA MET A 66 6.33 7.60 8.79
C MET A 66 5.50 8.10 9.97
N THR A 67 4.61 9.05 9.74
CA THR A 67 3.58 9.44 10.71
C THR A 67 2.66 8.26 11.00
N GLN A 68 1.99 8.27 12.16
CA GLN A 68 1.03 7.23 12.54
C GLN A 68 -0.04 7.00 11.45
N VAL A 69 -0.48 8.07 10.78
CA VAL A 69 -1.49 8.00 9.71
C VAL A 69 -0.97 7.16 8.54
N HIS A 70 0.22 7.48 8.02
CA HIS A 70 0.80 6.75 6.90
C HIS A 70 1.21 5.32 7.27
N TYR A 71 1.75 5.13 8.48
CA TYR A 71 2.05 3.80 9.02
C TYR A 71 0.80 2.93 9.04
N ASN A 72 -0.29 3.41 9.65
CA ASN A 72 -1.55 2.67 9.73
C ASN A 72 -2.14 2.38 8.35
N ALA A 73 -2.09 3.34 7.41
CA ALA A 73 -2.59 3.15 6.06
C ALA A 73 -1.87 2.02 5.31
N ILE A 74 -0.54 1.96 5.47
CA ILE A 74 0.28 0.92 4.88
C ILE A 74 -0.01 -0.46 5.47
N HIS A 75 -0.12 -0.55 6.80
CA HIS A 75 -0.45 -1.81 7.46
C HIS A 75 -1.88 -2.27 7.14
N ALA A 76 -2.84 -1.35 7.04
CA ALA A 76 -4.21 -1.67 6.60
C ALA A 76 -4.24 -2.19 5.15
N ALA A 77 -3.46 -1.58 4.25
CA ALA A 77 -3.34 -2.05 2.87
C ALA A 77 -2.67 -3.43 2.78
N ALA A 78 -1.62 -3.69 3.59
CA ALA A 78 -0.97 -4.99 3.65
C ALA A 78 -1.90 -6.08 4.22
N GLN A 79 -2.66 -5.77 5.27
CA GLN A 79 -3.68 -6.66 5.83
C GLN A 79 -4.77 -6.98 4.82
N GLN A 80 -5.26 -5.97 4.07
CA GLN A 80 -6.26 -6.18 3.03
C GLN A 80 -5.77 -7.17 1.96
N MET A 81 -4.48 -7.17 1.63
CA MET A 81 -3.88 -8.10 0.67
C MET A 81 -3.42 -9.42 1.28
N GLY A 82 -3.60 -9.65 2.58
CA GLY A 82 -3.12 -10.85 3.25
C GLY A 82 -1.59 -10.97 3.27
N ILE A 83 -0.87 -9.85 3.37
CA ILE A 83 0.59 -9.78 3.49
C ILE A 83 0.94 -9.53 4.97
N PRO A 84 1.13 -10.58 5.79
CA PRO A 84 1.24 -10.45 7.25
C PRO A 84 2.57 -9.86 7.75
N ASN A 85 3.64 -9.98 6.96
CA ASN A 85 5.00 -9.53 7.31
C ASN A 85 5.40 -8.32 6.47
N TRP A 86 4.68 -7.23 6.64
CA TRP A 86 4.97 -5.95 6.00
C TRP A 86 5.53 -4.94 7.01
#